data_AF-A0A3N7HLA0-F1
#
_entry.id   AF-A0A3N7HLA0-F1
#
_cell.length_a   1.000
_cell.length_b   1.000
_cell.length_c   1.000
_cell.angle_alpha   90.00
_cell.angle_beta   90.00
_cell.angle_gamma   90.00
#
_symmetry.space_group_name_H-M   'P 1'
#
loop_
_entity.id
_entity.type
_entity.pdbx_description
1 polymer ?
#
loop_
_entity_poly.entity_id
_entity_poly.type
_entity_poly.pdbx_seq_one_letter_code
_entity_poly.pdbx_strand_id
1 'polypeptide(L)'
;MTPQSGEPGDLCRAAEEIASVLILAADQVVSDSAILNAQINKIERLAPLSESDERARTLAASLDGLDLAQRAFDQFKAATGLAGWREPVRRWKLRQALRLAQNEHDRVEAIFDSPEERSARTARINAHNEAVRREVDRLPTLRTSLEAVQRLNGSLSEFRAQSEHALRAARGDGWLAPSFEKNFLLMAQAARARDFQQALAHLGALTFQRQPSHQVYETLQQEAATAVEMAYRTYNGFAAAGAYGQVAQRSIAMVRPALRVPAWGRLERLAHPADQWQLLAEVLGDPRTYKTDTLWAVYWAMFQCGQALSQSLAAADAHEDIFTGELAGYLKSVVARFTAERIHRFGYPAQRSYLGLLQNASMNEEARLGADIGVIVDIDVGGLTCRKVALLQAKKAMDGVADVGSSGSQLAKLSTQPQIGFYMFYHQANPPLRSPGPTVCSAAELAAWANDSGRSPDAEHLRINVRERGWDWAAFMSFGLCQPESTVGAPFRDAEDALRVLGGGDPAHLPRFLHVIAIADEASVQALDVAIKSHYRAMQQQRSPEPQARSTPSPGRGASR
;
A
#
# COMPACT_ATOMS: atom_id res chain seq x y z
N MET A 1 11.48 -21.53 -14.94
CA MET A 1 10.24 -22.30 -14.72
C MET A 1 9.32 -21.42 -13.91
N THR A 2 8.45 -20.68 -14.58
CA THR A 2 7.38 -19.90 -13.96
C THR A 2 6.35 -20.89 -13.40
N PRO A 3 5.96 -20.81 -12.12
CA PRO A 3 4.85 -21.61 -11.63
C PRO A 3 3.60 -21.22 -12.43
N GLN A 4 2.85 -22.23 -12.90
CA GLN A 4 1.50 -22.04 -13.40
C GLN A 4 0.67 -21.50 -12.24
N SER A 5 0.53 -20.17 -12.17
CA SER A 5 -0.47 -19.49 -11.35
C SER A 5 -1.85 -19.99 -11.76
N GLY A 6 -2.71 -20.29 -10.79
CA GLY A 6 -4.11 -20.65 -11.05
C GLY A 6 -4.77 -19.62 -11.97
N GLU A 7 -5.77 -20.05 -12.74
CA GLU A 7 -6.43 -19.16 -13.69
C GLU A 7 -6.95 -17.92 -12.94
N PRO A 8 -6.68 -16.69 -13.43
CA PRO A 8 -7.10 -15.44 -12.77
C PRO A 8 -8.60 -15.37 -12.42
N GLY A 9 -9.42 -16.20 -13.06
CA GLY A 9 -10.85 -16.32 -12.78
C GLY A 9 -11.19 -16.88 -11.41
N ASP A 10 -10.34 -17.70 -10.79
CA ASP A 10 -10.68 -18.37 -9.54
C ASP A 10 -10.62 -17.42 -8.33
N LEU A 11 -9.66 -16.49 -8.30
CA LEU A 11 -9.58 -15.45 -7.25
C LEU A 11 -10.72 -14.43 -7.33
N CYS A 12 -11.05 -13.99 -8.55
CA CYS A 12 -12.15 -13.06 -8.77
C CYS A 12 -13.48 -13.70 -8.32
N ARG A 13 -13.74 -14.94 -8.74
CA ARG A 13 -14.93 -15.71 -8.32
C ARG A 13 -14.98 -15.88 -6.80
N ALA A 14 -13.87 -16.27 -6.16
CA ALA A 14 -13.82 -16.39 -4.71
C ALA A 14 -14.11 -15.05 -3.99
N ALA A 15 -13.64 -13.93 -4.53
CA ALA A 15 -13.91 -12.60 -3.99
C ALA A 15 -15.39 -12.19 -4.11
N GLU A 16 -16.03 -12.52 -5.24
CA GLU A 16 -17.47 -12.34 -5.44
C GLU A 16 -18.28 -13.21 -4.47
N GLU A 17 -17.91 -14.48 -4.33
CA GLU A 17 -18.56 -15.41 -3.40
C GLU A 17 -18.45 -14.93 -1.95
N ILE A 18 -17.27 -14.47 -1.51
CA ILE A 18 -17.13 -13.88 -0.17
C ILE A 18 -18.06 -12.68 -0.03
N ALA A 19 -18.07 -11.75 -0.99
CA ALA A 19 -18.94 -10.57 -0.93
C ALA A 19 -20.42 -10.96 -0.80
N SER A 20 -20.90 -11.95 -1.56
CA SER A 20 -22.25 -12.48 -1.44
C SER A 20 -22.52 -13.12 -0.08
N VAL A 21 -21.59 -13.93 0.44
CA VAL A 21 -21.71 -14.54 1.77
C VAL A 21 -21.82 -13.47 2.85
N LEU A 22 -21.05 -12.38 2.78
CA LEU A 22 -21.10 -11.30 3.75
C LEU A 22 -22.44 -10.57 3.76
N ILE A 23 -23.03 -10.33 2.58
CA ILE A 23 -24.36 -9.71 2.46
C ILE A 23 -25.42 -10.63 3.08
N LEU A 24 -25.45 -11.90 2.66
CA LEU A 24 -26.44 -12.87 3.17
C LEU A 24 -26.30 -13.11 4.68
N ALA A 25 -25.07 -13.19 5.18
CA ALA A 25 -24.82 -13.36 6.61
C ALA A 25 -25.26 -12.12 7.42
N ALA A 26 -25.06 -10.91 6.89
CA ALA A 26 -25.49 -9.69 7.56
C ALA A 26 -27.02 -9.63 7.68
N ASP A 27 -27.74 -9.91 6.59
CA ASP A 27 -29.21 -9.92 6.58
C ASP A 27 -29.76 -10.99 7.55
N GLN A 28 -29.16 -12.18 7.55
CA GLN A 28 -29.56 -13.27 8.45
C GLN A 28 -29.36 -12.90 9.92
N VAL A 29 -28.20 -12.34 10.28
CA VAL A 29 -27.87 -11.94 11.65
C VAL A 29 -28.82 -10.85 12.16
N VAL A 30 -29.17 -9.88 11.32
CA VAL A 30 -30.15 -8.84 11.66
C VAL A 30 -31.53 -9.46 11.91
N SER A 31 -31.96 -10.38 11.03
CA SER A 31 -33.24 -11.07 11.15
C SER A 31 -33.32 -11.94 12.41
N ASP A 32 -32.30 -12.78 12.66
CA ASP A 32 -32.24 -13.66 13.83
C ASP A 32 -32.22 -12.87 15.13
N SER A 33 -31.47 -11.77 15.18
CA SER A 33 -31.46 -10.87 16.33
C SER A 33 -32.83 -10.26 16.58
N ALA A 34 -33.54 -9.81 15.54
CA ALA A 34 -34.89 -9.25 15.68
C ALA A 34 -35.90 -10.30 16.17
N ILE A 35 -35.86 -11.52 15.64
CA ILE A 35 -36.73 -12.63 16.05
C ILE A 35 -36.49 -13.00 17.51
N LEU A 36 -35.23 -13.18 17.92
CA LEU A 36 -34.86 -13.54 19.29
C LEU A 36 -35.27 -12.44 20.28
N ASN A 37 -35.02 -11.17 19.96
CA ASN A 37 -35.46 -10.05 20.79
C ASN A 37 -36.99 -9.99 20.91
N ALA A 38 -37.72 -10.22 19.82
CA ALA A 38 -39.19 -10.25 19.86
C ALA A 38 -39.71 -11.40 20.74
N GLN A 39 -39.09 -12.58 20.67
CA GLN A 39 -39.44 -13.73 21.52
C GLN A 39 -39.14 -13.48 23.00
N ILE A 40 -37.96 -12.95 23.31
CA ILE A 40 -37.57 -12.56 24.67
C ILE A 40 -38.57 -11.54 25.24
N ASN A 41 -38.83 -10.45 24.50
CA ASN A 41 -39.78 -9.42 24.90
C ASN A 41 -41.20 -9.97 25.09
N LYS A 42 -41.63 -10.93 24.28
CA LYS A 42 -42.94 -11.59 24.42
C LYS A 42 -43.02 -12.38 25.73
N ILE A 43 -41.98 -13.14 26.07
CA ILE A 43 -41.94 -13.96 27.29
C ILE A 43 -41.81 -13.08 28.54
N GLU A 44 -41.00 -12.02 28.49
CA GLU A 44 -40.83 -11.07 29.61
C GLU A 44 -42.12 -10.30 29.96
N ARG A 45 -43.07 -10.20 29.02
CA ARG A 45 -44.39 -9.62 29.25
C ARG A 45 -45.41 -10.60 29.82
N LEU A 46 -45.09 -11.90 29.92
CA LEU A 46 -45.98 -12.88 30.54
C LEU A 46 -46.01 -12.65 32.05
N ALA A 47 -47.22 -12.50 32.59
CA ALA A 47 -47.43 -12.33 34.03
C ALA A 47 -48.15 -13.56 34.60
N PRO A 48 -47.73 -14.05 35.79
CA PRO A 48 -48.50 -15.05 36.52
C PRO A 48 -49.86 -14.48 36.93
N LEU A 49 -50.88 -15.33 36.96
CA LEU A 49 -52.17 -14.99 37.53
C LEU A 49 -52.12 -15.19 39.04
N SER A 50 -52.66 -14.23 39.78
CA SER A 50 -52.88 -14.33 41.22
C SER A 50 -54.37 -14.50 41.53
N GLU A 51 -54.69 -15.14 42.64
CA GLU A 51 -56.08 -15.27 43.11
C GLU A 51 -56.70 -13.90 43.41
N SER A 52 -55.91 -12.94 43.90
CA SER A 52 -56.34 -11.56 44.11
C SER A 52 -56.73 -10.86 42.80
N ASP A 53 -55.97 -11.07 41.71
CA ASP A 53 -56.28 -10.46 40.41
C ASP A 53 -57.54 -11.06 39.79
N GLU A 54 -57.72 -12.39 39.92
CA GLU A 54 -58.97 -13.03 39.51
C GLU A 54 -60.15 -12.53 40.34
N ARG A 55 -60.03 -12.45 41.67
CA ARG A 55 -61.08 -11.91 42.54
C ARG A 55 -61.46 -10.50 42.15
N ALA A 56 -60.47 -9.63 41.96
CA ALA A 56 -60.70 -8.25 41.56
C ALA A 56 -61.44 -8.17 40.21
N ARG A 57 -61.04 -8.98 39.20
CA ARG A 57 -61.71 -9.00 37.89
C ARG A 57 -63.11 -9.58 37.95
N THR A 58 -63.32 -10.67 38.68
CA THR A 58 -64.64 -11.33 38.77
C THR A 58 -65.63 -10.48 39.55
N LEU A 59 -65.19 -9.81 40.61
CA LEU A 59 -66.05 -8.94 41.42
C LEU A 59 -66.25 -7.55 40.82
N ALA A 60 -65.39 -7.09 39.89
CA ALA A 60 -65.39 -5.73 39.34
C ALA A 60 -66.79 -5.24 38.91
N ALA A 61 -67.50 -6.00 38.09
CA ALA A 61 -68.81 -5.58 37.57
C ALA A 61 -69.87 -5.47 38.69
N SER A 62 -69.84 -6.39 39.65
CA SER A 62 -70.75 -6.36 40.81
C SER A 62 -70.41 -5.22 41.79
N LEU A 63 -69.11 -4.95 41.98
CA LEU A 63 -68.60 -3.85 42.79
C LEU A 63 -68.95 -2.50 42.16
N ASP A 64 -68.75 -2.34 40.85
CA ASP A 64 -69.12 -1.12 40.12
C ASP A 64 -70.63 -0.88 40.18
N GLY A 65 -71.45 -1.93 40.06
CA GLY A 65 -72.91 -1.87 40.20
C GLY A 65 -73.34 -1.46 41.60
N LEU A 66 -72.68 -2.00 42.64
CA LEU A 66 -72.89 -1.62 44.04
C LEU A 66 -72.49 -0.15 44.28
N ASP A 67 -71.32 0.26 43.78
CA ASP A 67 -70.81 1.62 43.88
C ASP A 67 -71.73 2.64 43.19
N LEU A 68 -72.24 2.32 42.01
CA LEU A 68 -73.20 3.15 41.29
C LEU A 68 -74.52 3.30 42.07
N ALA A 69 -75.05 2.19 42.61
CA ALA A 69 -76.28 2.21 43.40
C ALA A 69 -76.08 2.99 44.73
N GLN A 70 -74.92 2.83 45.36
CA GLN A 70 -74.54 3.55 46.58
C GLN A 70 -74.40 5.04 46.31
N ARG A 71 -73.68 5.45 45.25
CA ARG A 71 -73.56 6.85 44.84
C ARG A 71 -74.92 7.47 44.51
N ALA A 72 -75.79 6.75 43.79
CA ALA A 72 -77.14 7.24 43.49
C ALA A 72 -78.00 7.43 44.75
N PHE A 73 -77.88 6.54 45.74
CA PHE A 73 -78.56 6.65 47.02
C PHE A 73 -78.02 7.81 47.86
N ASP A 74 -76.69 7.98 47.94
CA ASP A 74 -76.04 9.04 48.70
C ASP A 74 -76.25 10.42 48.06
N GLN A 75 -76.22 10.53 46.72
CA GLN A 75 -76.58 11.76 46.01
C GLN A 75 -78.04 12.15 46.28
N PHE A 76 -78.97 11.20 46.27
CA PHE A 76 -80.35 11.48 46.66
C PHE A 76 -80.46 11.96 48.11
N LYS A 77 -79.73 11.34 49.04
CA LYS A 77 -79.68 11.73 50.47
C LYS A 77 -79.10 13.14 50.65
N ALA A 78 -78.04 13.48 49.91
CA ALA A 78 -77.40 14.79 49.97
C ALA A 78 -78.25 15.89 49.30
N ALA A 79 -78.87 15.61 48.16
CA ALA A 79 -79.71 16.56 47.42
C ALA A 79 -81.05 16.87 48.12
N THR A 80 -81.58 15.91 48.89
CA THR A 80 -82.88 16.08 49.56
C THR A 80 -82.77 16.39 51.05
N GLY A 81 -81.65 16.13 51.73
CA GLY A 81 -81.48 16.43 53.16
C GLY A 81 -82.66 15.97 54.04
N LEU A 82 -83.15 16.84 54.93
CA LEU A 82 -84.37 16.61 55.73
C LEU A 82 -85.67 16.66 54.90
N ALA A 83 -85.64 17.08 53.62
CA ALA A 83 -86.79 17.08 52.71
C ALA A 83 -87.01 15.74 51.98
N GLY A 84 -86.09 14.77 52.09
CA GLY A 84 -86.23 13.43 51.49
C GLY A 84 -87.42 12.60 51.99
N TRP A 85 -88.16 13.10 52.98
CA TRP A 85 -89.39 12.53 53.52
C TRP A 85 -90.59 12.83 52.58
N ARG A 86 -90.45 13.80 51.66
CA ARG A 86 -91.47 14.18 50.65
C ARG A 86 -91.45 13.33 49.38
N GLU A 87 -90.41 12.53 49.15
CA GLU A 87 -90.32 11.57 48.02
C GLU A 87 -90.12 10.11 48.51
N PRO A 88 -91.04 9.55 49.31
CA PRO A 88 -90.86 8.25 49.98
C PRO A 88 -90.75 7.09 48.99
N VAL A 89 -91.48 7.14 47.88
CA VAL A 89 -91.45 6.12 46.83
C VAL A 89 -90.10 6.06 46.13
N ARG A 90 -89.48 7.21 45.85
CA ARG A 90 -88.16 7.29 45.20
C ARG A 90 -87.05 6.81 46.13
N ARG A 91 -87.11 7.21 47.40
CA ARG A 91 -86.21 6.71 48.45
C ARG A 91 -86.32 5.20 48.61
N TRP A 92 -87.53 4.65 48.60
CA TRP A 92 -87.76 3.21 48.67
C TRP A 92 -87.19 2.49 47.43
N LYS A 93 -87.42 3.00 46.22
CA LYS A 93 -86.85 2.45 44.98
C LYS A 93 -85.32 2.46 44.96
N LEU A 94 -84.68 3.56 45.39
CA LEU A 94 -83.22 3.63 45.46
C LEU A 94 -82.65 2.71 46.54
N ARG A 95 -83.33 2.59 47.69
CA ARG A 95 -82.94 1.64 48.75
C ARG A 95 -83.13 0.19 48.30
N GLN A 96 -84.17 -0.08 47.52
CA GLN A 96 -84.41 -1.40 46.92
C GLN A 96 -83.35 -1.71 45.85
N ALA A 97 -82.99 -0.75 45.00
CA ALA A 97 -81.90 -0.89 44.04
C ALA A 97 -80.54 -1.14 44.71
N LEU A 98 -80.23 -0.40 45.78
CA LEU A 98 -79.02 -0.63 46.59
C LEU A 98 -79.02 -2.02 47.22
N ARG A 99 -80.15 -2.45 47.81
CA ARG A 99 -80.28 -3.81 48.36
C ARG A 99 -80.15 -4.90 47.29
N LEU A 100 -80.71 -4.68 46.10
CA LEU A 100 -80.57 -5.61 44.99
C LEU A 100 -79.11 -5.70 44.52
N ALA A 101 -78.41 -4.57 44.40
CA ALA A 101 -77.00 -4.53 44.06
C ALA A 101 -76.12 -5.18 45.14
N GLN A 102 -76.43 -4.96 46.42
CA GLN A 102 -75.76 -5.62 47.55
C GLN A 102 -75.96 -7.13 47.52
N ASN A 103 -77.22 -7.59 47.38
CA ASN A 103 -77.53 -9.02 47.31
C ASN A 103 -76.88 -9.69 46.09
N GLU A 104 -76.78 -8.98 44.96
CA GLU A 104 -76.12 -9.50 43.76
C GLU A 104 -74.60 -9.57 43.97
N HIS A 105 -73.97 -8.56 44.59
CA HIS A 105 -72.56 -8.62 44.96
C HIS A 105 -72.27 -9.78 45.93
N ASP A 106 -73.04 -9.88 47.01
CA ASP A 106 -72.92 -10.95 48.01
C ASP A 106 -73.10 -12.35 47.37
N ARG A 107 -74.01 -12.46 46.38
CA ARG A 107 -74.23 -13.69 45.61
C ARG A 107 -73.03 -14.02 44.73
N VAL A 108 -72.50 -13.05 43.99
CA VAL A 108 -71.32 -13.26 43.12
C VAL A 108 -70.10 -13.61 43.96
N GLU A 109 -69.93 -12.99 45.13
CA GLU A 109 -68.89 -13.31 46.10
C GLU A 109 -69.05 -14.73 46.66
N ALA A 110 -70.28 -15.13 47.05
CA ALA A 110 -70.55 -16.48 47.53
C ALA A 110 -70.32 -17.56 46.45
N ILE A 111 -70.63 -17.26 45.18
CA ILE A 111 -70.32 -18.15 44.05
C ILE A 111 -68.81 -18.24 43.85
N PHE A 112 -68.10 -17.10 43.88
CA PHE A 112 -66.64 -17.04 43.75
C PHE A 112 -65.91 -17.86 44.83
N ASP A 113 -66.43 -17.82 46.07
CA ASP A 113 -65.90 -18.54 47.22
C ASP A 113 -66.42 -19.99 47.35
N SER A 114 -67.32 -20.43 46.45
CA SER A 114 -67.84 -21.79 46.47
C SER A 114 -66.73 -22.84 46.25
N PRO A 115 -66.81 -24.03 46.87
CA PRO A 115 -65.75 -25.04 46.77
C PRO A 115 -65.45 -25.49 45.33
N GLU A 116 -66.49 -25.61 44.52
CA GLU A 116 -66.41 -26.04 43.12
C GLU A 116 -65.70 -25.00 42.25
N GLU A 117 -66.11 -23.72 42.32
CA GLU A 117 -65.46 -22.62 41.60
C GLU A 117 -64.04 -22.36 42.07
N ARG A 118 -63.79 -22.48 43.39
CA ARG A 118 -62.45 -22.35 43.95
C ARG A 118 -61.50 -23.42 43.42
N SER A 119 -61.95 -24.68 43.33
CA SER A 119 -61.16 -25.77 42.77
C SER A 119 -60.87 -25.55 41.28
N ALA A 120 -61.90 -25.22 40.48
CA ALA A 120 -61.76 -24.94 39.05
C ALA A 120 -60.83 -23.73 38.78
N ARG A 121 -60.96 -22.66 39.55
CA ARG A 121 -60.07 -21.49 39.51
C ARG A 121 -58.63 -21.87 39.85
N THR A 122 -58.42 -22.56 40.96
CA THR A 122 -57.08 -23.00 41.38
C THR A 122 -56.42 -23.84 40.27
N ALA A 123 -57.17 -24.74 39.65
CA ALA A 123 -56.69 -25.52 38.50
C ALA A 123 -56.33 -24.64 37.30
N ARG A 124 -57.16 -23.64 36.94
CA ARG A 124 -56.87 -22.68 35.85
C ARG A 124 -55.63 -21.83 36.14
N ILE A 125 -55.54 -21.25 37.34
CA ILE A 125 -54.40 -20.42 37.78
C ILE A 125 -53.12 -21.26 37.75
N ASN A 126 -53.15 -22.48 38.29
CA ASN A 126 -52.00 -23.38 38.27
C ASN A 126 -51.60 -23.74 36.84
N ALA A 127 -52.56 -24.11 35.97
CA ALA A 127 -52.27 -24.43 34.58
C ALA A 127 -51.67 -23.24 33.80
N HIS A 128 -52.19 -22.03 34.00
CA HIS A 128 -51.65 -20.79 33.41
C HIS A 128 -50.24 -20.50 33.94
N ASN A 129 -50.06 -20.51 35.26
CA ASN A 129 -48.76 -20.21 35.88
C ASN A 129 -47.70 -21.24 35.49
N GLU A 130 -48.07 -22.52 35.35
CA GLU A 130 -47.19 -23.57 34.86
C GLU A 130 -46.85 -23.39 33.36
N ALA A 131 -47.77 -22.88 32.55
CA ALA A 131 -47.49 -22.50 31.16
C ALA A 131 -46.54 -21.28 31.09
N VAL A 132 -46.76 -20.26 31.92
CA VAL A 132 -45.87 -19.09 32.03
C VAL A 132 -44.47 -19.51 32.47
N ARG A 133 -44.35 -20.36 33.51
CA ARG A 133 -43.06 -20.90 33.97
C ARG A 133 -42.32 -21.61 32.83
N ARG A 134 -42.98 -22.52 32.12
CA ARG A 134 -42.38 -23.24 30.99
C ARG A 134 -41.85 -22.31 29.90
N GLU A 135 -42.53 -21.21 29.61
CA GLU A 135 -42.02 -20.21 28.65
C GLU A 135 -40.85 -19.39 29.24
N VAL A 136 -40.95 -18.96 30.50
CA VAL A 136 -39.87 -18.25 31.21
C VAL A 136 -38.59 -19.09 31.28
N ASP A 137 -38.71 -20.41 31.48
CA ASP A 137 -37.59 -21.36 31.50
C ASP A 137 -36.83 -21.42 30.15
N ARG A 138 -37.43 -20.94 29.05
CA ARG A 138 -36.76 -20.82 27.74
C ARG A 138 -35.89 -19.57 27.62
N LEU A 139 -36.08 -18.55 28.48
CA LEU A 139 -35.34 -17.29 28.40
C LEU A 139 -33.83 -17.46 28.44
N PRO A 140 -33.22 -18.30 29.31
CA PRO A 140 -31.78 -18.49 29.32
C PRO A 140 -31.25 -18.96 27.96
N THR A 141 -31.93 -19.94 27.34
CA THR A 141 -31.54 -20.49 26.03
C THR A 141 -31.67 -19.45 24.90
N LEU A 142 -32.74 -18.64 24.92
CA LEU A 142 -32.93 -17.56 23.95
C LEU A 142 -31.87 -16.47 24.10
N ARG A 143 -31.54 -16.09 25.34
CA ARG A 143 -30.50 -15.09 25.63
C ARG A 143 -29.11 -15.59 25.20
N THR A 144 -28.76 -16.85 25.48
CA THR A 144 -27.51 -17.45 24.98
C THR A 144 -27.46 -17.47 23.45
N SER A 145 -28.57 -17.79 22.79
CA SER A 145 -28.67 -17.72 21.32
C SER A 145 -28.48 -16.29 20.81
N LEU A 146 -29.09 -15.30 21.47
CA LEU A 146 -28.94 -13.89 21.11
C LEU A 146 -27.49 -13.41 21.26
N GLU A 147 -26.82 -13.77 22.36
CA GLU A 147 -25.41 -13.48 22.58
C GLU A 147 -24.52 -14.13 21.50
N ALA A 148 -24.84 -15.34 21.05
CA ALA A 148 -24.13 -15.99 19.95
C ALA A 148 -24.31 -15.23 18.63
N VAL A 149 -25.53 -14.80 18.29
CA VAL A 149 -25.81 -13.98 17.10
C VAL A 149 -25.10 -12.62 17.19
N GLN A 150 -25.07 -11.99 18.36
CA GLN A 150 -24.35 -10.73 18.56
C GLN A 150 -22.83 -10.88 18.39
N ARG A 151 -22.22 -11.96 18.91
CA ARG A 151 -20.80 -12.27 18.68
C ARG A 151 -20.50 -12.53 17.21
N LEU A 152 -21.38 -13.23 16.52
CA LEU A 152 -21.26 -13.45 15.08
C LEU A 152 -21.34 -12.12 14.32
N ASN A 153 -22.27 -11.22 14.68
CA ASN A 153 -22.39 -9.90 14.09
C ASN A 153 -21.10 -9.06 14.25
N GLY A 154 -20.51 -9.09 15.45
CA GLY A 154 -19.23 -8.42 15.73
C GLY A 154 -18.11 -8.92 14.82
N SER A 155 -17.95 -10.25 14.76
CA SER A 155 -16.90 -10.89 13.93
C SER A 155 -17.12 -10.64 12.43
N LEU A 156 -18.38 -10.69 11.97
CA LEU A 156 -18.76 -10.39 10.59
C LEU A 156 -18.44 -8.95 10.22
N SER A 157 -18.82 -7.99 11.09
CA SER A 157 -18.60 -6.57 10.86
C SER A 157 -17.09 -6.25 10.78
N GLU A 158 -16.30 -6.85 11.67
CA GLU A 158 -14.85 -6.72 11.66
C GLU A 158 -14.23 -7.31 10.40
N PHE A 159 -14.59 -8.54 10.03
CA PHE A 159 -14.08 -9.18 8.82
C PHE A 159 -14.46 -8.41 7.56
N ARG A 160 -15.69 -7.91 7.46
CA ARG A 160 -16.14 -7.06 6.34
C ARG A 160 -15.30 -5.78 6.23
N ALA A 161 -15.02 -5.12 7.36
CA ALA A 161 -14.21 -3.90 7.37
C ALA A 161 -12.74 -4.15 6.95
N GLN A 162 -12.15 -5.26 7.40
CA GLN A 162 -10.72 -5.53 7.14
C GLN A 162 -10.46 -6.20 5.78
N SER A 163 -11.43 -6.96 5.25
CA SER A 163 -11.24 -7.75 4.01
C SER A 163 -11.35 -6.94 2.73
N GLU A 164 -11.85 -5.70 2.77
CA GLU A 164 -12.13 -4.88 1.58
C GLU A 164 -10.94 -4.82 0.61
N HIS A 165 -9.75 -4.48 1.11
CA HIS A 165 -8.56 -4.38 0.28
C HIS A 165 -8.13 -5.74 -0.30
N ALA A 166 -8.27 -6.83 0.46
CA ALA A 166 -7.94 -8.17 -0.03
C ALA A 166 -8.90 -8.62 -1.13
N LEU A 167 -10.20 -8.35 -0.99
CA LEU A 167 -11.21 -8.65 -2.01
C LEU A 167 -10.95 -7.87 -3.31
N ARG A 168 -10.57 -6.60 -3.20
CA ARG A 168 -10.19 -5.79 -4.37
C ARG A 168 -8.93 -6.33 -5.03
N ALA A 169 -7.89 -6.64 -4.25
CA ALA A 169 -6.65 -7.20 -4.78
C ALA A 169 -6.89 -8.53 -5.52
N ALA A 170 -7.75 -9.40 -4.98
CA ALA A 170 -8.15 -10.66 -5.64
C ALA A 170 -8.92 -10.46 -6.96
N ARG A 171 -9.51 -9.29 -7.19
CA ARG A 171 -10.14 -8.91 -8.47
C ARG A 171 -9.17 -8.27 -9.47
N GLY A 172 -7.88 -8.19 -9.12
CA GLY A 172 -6.84 -7.62 -9.97
C GLY A 172 -6.43 -6.20 -9.61
N ASP A 173 -6.96 -5.61 -8.53
CA ASP A 173 -6.53 -4.28 -8.06
C ASP A 173 -5.21 -4.37 -7.27
N GLY A 174 -4.09 -4.54 -7.97
CA GLY A 174 -2.74 -4.41 -7.41
C GLY A 174 -1.92 -5.69 -7.38
N TRP A 175 -0.72 -5.60 -6.80
CA TRP A 175 0.21 -6.73 -6.70
C TRP A 175 -0.18 -7.75 -5.62
N LEU A 176 0.06 -9.02 -5.91
CA LEU A 176 -0.19 -10.16 -5.01
C LEU A 176 1.12 -10.95 -4.81
N ALA A 177 1.40 -11.35 -3.56
CA ALA A 177 2.50 -12.27 -3.31
C ALA A 177 2.17 -13.69 -3.83
N PRO A 178 3.18 -14.53 -4.15
CA PRO A 178 2.93 -15.91 -4.61
C PRO A 178 2.10 -16.77 -3.63
N SER A 179 2.15 -16.47 -2.33
CA SER A 179 1.37 -17.17 -1.29
C SER A 179 -0.08 -16.67 -1.15
N PHE A 180 -0.43 -15.56 -1.80
CA PHE A 180 -1.73 -14.90 -1.64
C PHE A 180 -2.88 -15.84 -2.00
N GLU A 181 -2.80 -16.48 -3.17
CA GLU A 181 -3.89 -17.31 -3.69
C GLU A 181 -4.29 -18.42 -2.71
N LYS A 182 -3.31 -19.19 -2.24
CA LYS A 182 -3.53 -20.27 -1.27
C LYS A 182 -4.22 -19.76 0.00
N ASN A 183 -3.72 -18.67 0.58
CA ASN A 183 -4.27 -18.12 1.82
C ASN A 183 -5.66 -17.48 1.60
N PHE A 184 -5.89 -16.88 0.44
CA PHE A 184 -7.17 -16.25 0.09
C PHE A 184 -8.27 -17.29 -0.11
N LEU A 185 -7.95 -18.44 -0.71
CA LEU A 185 -8.90 -19.55 -0.84
C LEU A 185 -9.26 -20.16 0.52
N LEU A 186 -8.29 -20.28 1.44
CA LEU A 186 -8.58 -20.70 2.84
C LEU A 186 -9.48 -19.69 3.56
N MET A 187 -9.20 -18.39 3.38
CA MET A 187 -10.07 -17.32 3.88
C MET A 187 -11.50 -17.44 3.31
N ALA A 188 -11.64 -17.71 2.00
CA ALA A 188 -12.94 -17.88 1.36
C ALA A 188 -13.71 -19.09 1.91
N GLN A 189 -13.02 -20.22 2.15
CA GLN A 189 -13.63 -21.41 2.75
C GLN A 189 -14.16 -21.13 4.16
N ALA A 190 -13.35 -20.48 5.01
CA ALA A 190 -13.76 -20.09 6.37
C ALA A 190 -14.96 -19.13 6.35
N ALA A 191 -14.95 -18.14 5.45
CA ALA A 191 -16.07 -17.21 5.29
C ALA A 191 -17.36 -17.94 4.88
N ARG A 192 -17.31 -18.90 3.94
CA ARG A 192 -18.47 -19.72 3.54
C ARG A 192 -19.01 -20.56 4.71
N ALA A 193 -18.13 -21.09 5.55
CA ALA A 193 -18.49 -21.80 6.77
C ALA A 193 -19.03 -20.87 7.88
N ARG A 194 -19.07 -19.55 7.64
CA ARG A 194 -19.42 -18.50 8.63
C ARG A 194 -18.49 -18.46 9.84
N ASP A 195 -17.28 -19.00 9.71
CA ASP A 195 -16.22 -18.85 10.69
C ASP A 195 -15.40 -17.60 10.38
N PHE A 196 -15.94 -16.44 10.74
CA PHE A 196 -15.30 -15.15 10.46
C PHE A 196 -14.03 -14.91 11.30
N GLN A 197 -13.87 -15.61 12.43
CA GLN A 197 -12.64 -15.54 13.21
C GLN A 197 -11.49 -16.25 12.50
N GLN A 198 -11.74 -17.46 11.98
CA GLN A 198 -10.76 -18.16 11.16
C GLN A 198 -10.47 -17.42 9.84
N ALA A 199 -11.50 -16.82 9.22
CA ALA A 199 -11.33 -15.98 8.04
C ALA A 199 -10.42 -14.76 8.32
N LEU A 200 -10.58 -14.09 9.47
CA LEU A 200 -9.68 -13.01 9.91
C LEU A 200 -8.24 -13.49 10.12
N ALA A 201 -8.03 -14.69 10.67
CA ALA A 201 -6.70 -15.26 10.82
C ALA A 201 -6.01 -15.49 9.46
N HIS A 202 -6.74 -16.02 8.47
CA HIS A 202 -6.22 -16.19 7.11
C HIS A 202 -5.99 -14.84 6.40
N LEU A 203 -6.86 -13.86 6.61
CA LEU A 203 -6.67 -12.49 6.12
C LEU A 203 -5.36 -11.88 6.63
N GLY A 204 -5.02 -12.09 7.90
CA GLY A 204 -3.76 -11.61 8.50
C GLY A 204 -2.49 -12.22 7.88
N ALA A 205 -2.61 -13.39 7.24
CA ALA A 205 -1.51 -14.06 6.55
C ALA A 205 -1.36 -13.65 5.06
N LEU A 206 -2.25 -12.80 4.55
CA LEU A 206 -2.18 -12.32 3.17
C LEU A 206 -1.09 -11.24 3.02
N THR A 207 -0.25 -11.42 2.01
CA THR A 207 0.75 -10.42 1.60
C THR A 207 0.39 -9.91 0.19
N PHE A 208 0.08 -8.62 0.10
CA PHE A 208 -0.41 -7.98 -1.13
C PHE A 208 -0.26 -6.46 -1.04
N GLN A 209 -0.40 -5.78 -2.17
CA GLN A 209 -0.45 -4.33 -2.23
C GLN A 209 -1.81 -3.84 -1.75
N ARG A 210 -1.84 -3.06 -0.66
CA ARG A 210 -3.05 -2.36 -0.24
C ARG A 210 -3.16 -1.08 -1.06
N GLN A 211 -4.00 -1.10 -2.09
CA GLN A 211 -4.15 0.04 -3.00
C GLN A 211 -4.39 1.35 -2.23
N PRO A 212 -3.57 2.39 -2.49
CA PRO A 212 -3.73 3.70 -1.87
C PRO A 212 -5.08 4.33 -2.22
N SER A 213 -5.51 5.29 -1.40
CA SER A 213 -6.67 6.11 -1.74
C SER A 213 -6.38 7.01 -2.95
N HIS A 214 -7.43 7.46 -3.62
CA HIS A 214 -7.32 8.39 -4.75
C HIS A 214 -6.56 9.67 -4.37
N GLN A 215 -6.77 10.18 -3.15
CA GLN A 215 -6.11 11.36 -2.62
C GLN A 215 -4.58 11.21 -2.51
N VAL A 216 -4.09 9.99 -2.20
CA VAL A 216 -2.64 9.74 -2.18
C VAL A 216 -2.06 9.90 -3.57
N TYR A 217 -2.71 9.33 -4.59
CA TYR A 217 -2.26 9.47 -5.97
C TYR A 217 -2.32 10.92 -6.47
N GLU A 218 -3.38 11.67 -6.14
CA GLU A 218 -3.48 13.11 -6.45
C GLU A 218 -2.37 13.92 -5.79
N THR A 219 -2.04 13.62 -4.53
CA THR A 219 -0.96 14.31 -3.81
C THR A 219 0.38 14.07 -4.50
N LEU A 220 0.69 12.81 -4.86
CA LEU A 220 1.91 12.47 -5.59
C LEU A 220 1.95 13.14 -6.97
N GLN A 221 0.83 13.16 -7.70
CA GLN A 221 0.72 13.86 -8.97
C GLN A 221 1.00 15.35 -8.84
N GLN A 222 0.50 15.99 -7.78
CA GLN A 222 0.78 17.40 -7.49
C GLN A 222 2.24 17.65 -7.11
N GLU A 223 2.87 16.75 -6.34
CA GLU A 223 4.30 16.80 -6.04
C GLU A 223 5.12 16.79 -7.35
N ALA A 224 4.81 15.88 -8.27
CA ALA A 224 5.43 15.83 -9.60
C ALA A 224 5.21 17.11 -10.41
N ALA A 225 3.97 17.60 -10.47
CA ALA A 225 3.64 18.83 -11.20
C ALA A 225 4.45 20.04 -10.67
N THR A 226 4.64 20.14 -9.36
CA THR A 226 5.47 21.17 -8.73
C THR A 226 6.92 21.06 -9.16
N ALA A 227 7.48 19.84 -9.21
CA ALA A 227 8.84 19.59 -9.66
C ALA A 227 9.05 19.98 -11.14
N VAL A 228 8.06 19.69 -11.99
CA VAL A 228 8.06 20.08 -13.41
C VAL A 228 8.01 21.58 -13.56
N GLU A 229 7.13 22.26 -12.82
CA GLU A 229 7.03 23.71 -12.86
C GLU A 229 8.36 24.38 -12.49
N MET A 230 9.02 23.89 -11.43
CA MET A 230 10.36 24.39 -11.04
C MET A 230 11.41 24.15 -12.13
N ALA A 231 11.39 22.99 -12.79
CA ALA A 231 12.29 22.69 -13.90
C ALA A 231 12.10 23.68 -15.06
N TYR A 232 10.85 23.97 -15.46
CA TYR A 232 10.57 24.92 -16.54
C TYR A 232 10.90 26.37 -16.16
N ARG A 233 10.75 26.77 -14.88
CA ARG A 233 11.13 28.11 -14.42
C ARG A 233 12.64 28.37 -14.51
N THR A 234 13.46 27.37 -14.20
CA THR A 234 14.93 27.50 -14.29
C THR A 234 15.45 27.21 -15.70
N TYR A 235 14.68 26.46 -16.49
CA TYR A 235 14.97 26.03 -17.85
C TYR A 235 16.26 25.21 -18.02
N ASN A 236 16.87 24.76 -16.92
CA ASN A 236 17.98 23.80 -16.93
C ASN A 236 17.44 22.35 -16.86
N GLY A 237 18.31 21.37 -17.08
CA GLY A 237 17.96 19.97 -16.83
C GLY A 237 16.97 19.43 -17.86
N PHE A 238 15.88 18.83 -17.37
CA PHE A 238 14.80 18.27 -18.19
C PHE A 238 14.26 19.24 -19.25
N ALA A 239 14.04 20.51 -18.90
CA ALA A 239 13.46 21.47 -19.84
C ALA A 239 14.40 21.71 -21.04
N ALA A 240 15.71 21.85 -20.78
CA ALA A 240 16.73 21.99 -21.81
C ALA A 240 16.95 20.69 -22.61
N ALA A 241 16.76 19.52 -22.01
CA ALA A 241 16.89 18.23 -22.70
C ALA A 241 15.92 18.07 -23.88
N GLY A 242 14.77 18.76 -23.86
CA GLY A 242 13.83 18.76 -24.98
C GLY A 242 14.40 19.34 -26.29
N ALA A 243 15.43 20.20 -26.20
CA ALA A 243 16.13 20.72 -27.37
C ALA A 243 17.04 19.67 -28.04
N TYR A 244 17.34 18.57 -27.35
CA TYR A 244 18.21 17.50 -27.84
C TYR A 244 17.31 16.40 -28.41
N GLY A 245 16.74 16.66 -29.60
CA GLY A 245 15.62 15.90 -30.15
C GLY A 245 15.83 14.38 -30.17
N GLN A 246 17.04 13.90 -30.48
CA GLN A 246 17.36 12.47 -30.46
C GLN A 246 17.41 11.89 -29.04
N VAL A 247 17.99 12.61 -28.08
CA VAL A 247 18.00 12.21 -26.66
C VAL A 247 16.57 12.14 -26.13
N ALA A 248 15.75 13.15 -26.41
CA ALA A 248 14.34 13.18 -26.03
C ALA A 248 13.58 11.99 -26.65
N GLN A 249 13.70 11.79 -27.97
CA GLN A 249 13.01 10.71 -28.68
C GLN A 249 13.39 9.32 -28.14
N ARG A 250 14.68 9.06 -27.92
CA ARG A 250 15.17 7.78 -27.38
C ARG A 250 14.72 7.57 -25.94
N SER A 251 14.67 8.63 -25.14
CA SER A 251 14.19 8.58 -23.75
C SER A 251 12.68 8.30 -23.69
N ILE A 252 11.88 8.94 -24.55
CA ILE A 252 10.44 8.66 -24.70
C ILE A 252 10.22 7.20 -25.11
N ALA A 253 10.99 6.70 -26.07
CA ALA A 253 10.91 5.30 -26.51
C ALA A 253 11.24 4.31 -25.38
N MET A 254 12.21 4.63 -24.52
CA MET A 254 12.59 3.82 -23.37
C MET A 254 11.49 3.75 -22.31
N VAL A 255 10.69 4.81 -22.16
CA VAL A 255 9.59 4.87 -21.19
C VAL A 255 8.41 3.97 -21.59
N ARG A 256 8.18 3.78 -22.89
CA ARG A 256 7.00 3.08 -23.43
C ARG A 256 6.67 1.75 -22.72
N PRO A 257 7.61 0.82 -22.48
CA PRO A 257 7.28 -0.47 -21.90
C PRO A 257 6.77 -0.36 -20.45
N ALA A 258 7.10 0.70 -19.72
CA ALA A 258 6.66 0.94 -18.35
C ALA A 258 5.24 1.52 -18.25
N LEU A 259 4.71 2.11 -19.32
CA LEU A 259 3.41 2.79 -19.32
C LEU A 259 2.24 1.86 -19.68
N ARG A 260 1.07 2.17 -19.13
CA ARG A 260 -0.21 1.58 -19.54
C ARG A 260 -0.61 2.13 -20.92
N VAL A 261 -1.32 1.31 -21.70
CA VAL A 261 -1.74 1.64 -23.08
C VAL A 261 -2.42 3.01 -23.20
N PRO A 262 -3.39 3.40 -22.35
CA PRO A 262 -4.05 4.70 -22.48
C PRO A 262 -3.10 5.88 -22.29
N ALA A 263 -2.10 5.75 -21.41
CA ALA A 263 -1.12 6.79 -21.14
C ALA A 263 -0.16 6.96 -22.33
N TRP A 264 0.38 5.86 -22.85
CA TRP A 264 1.23 5.88 -24.04
C TRP A 264 0.52 6.44 -25.27
N GLY A 265 -0.76 6.08 -25.47
CA GLY A 265 -1.58 6.61 -26.56
C GLY A 265 -1.81 8.12 -26.52
N ARG A 266 -1.54 8.81 -25.39
CA ARG A 266 -1.51 10.29 -25.35
C ARG A 266 -0.25 10.85 -26.02
N LEU A 267 0.89 10.21 -25.80
CA LEU A 267 2.19 10.62 -26.38
C LEU A 267 2.24 10.32 -27.88
N GLU A 268 1.79 9.14 -28.32
CA GLU A 268 1.79 8.75 -29.74
C GLU A 268 0.96 9.67 -30.64
N ARG A 269 -0.03 10.38 -30.09
CA ARG A 269 -0.86 11.32 -30.84
C ARG A 269 -0.13 12.61 -31.23
N LEU A 270 1.01 12.90 -30.60
CA LEU A 270 1.81 14.07 -30.91
C LEU A 270 2.85 13.71 -31.98
N ALA A 271 2.95 14.54 -33.02
CA ALA A 271 3.83 14.28 -34.15
C ALA A 271 5.31 14.59 -33.87
N HIS A 272 5.59 15.61 -33.06
CA HIS A 272 6.96 16.08 -32.82
C HIS A 272 7.52 15.59 -31.47
N PRO A 273 8.77 15.11 -31.42
CA PRO A 273 9.43 14.69 -30.18
C PRO A 273 9.50 15.77 -29.10
N ALA A 274 9.56 17.05 -29.48
CA ALA A 274 9.56 18.16 -28.53
C ALA A 274 8.22 18.26 -27.77
N ASP A 275 7.09 18.12 -28.47
CA ASP A 275 5.76 18.14 -27.86
C ASP A 275 5.56 16.88 -26.99
N GLN A 276 6.01 15.72 -27.49
CA GLN A 276 6.02 14.47 -26.72
C GLN A 276 6.85 14.61 -25.44
N TRP A 277 8.02 15.26 -25.51
CA TRP A 277 8.88 15.49 -24.36
C TRP A 277 8.22 16.38 -23.31
N GLN A 278 7.55 17.46 -23.75
CA GLN A 278 6.82 18.33 -22.84
C GLN A 278 5.67 17.59 -22.14
N LEU A 279 4.90 16.80 -22.90
CA LEU A 279 3.80 16.00 -22.35
C LEU A 279 4.30 14.83 -21.48
N LEU A 280 5.50 14.30 -21.72
CA LEU A 280 6.06 13.15 -21.03
C LEU A 280 6.05 13.35 -19.51
N ALA A 281 6.47 14.52 -19.03
CA ALA A 281 6.52 14.79 -17.60
C ALA A 281 5.13 14.83 -16.95
N GLU A 282 4.10 15.29 -17.66
CA GLU A 282 2.72 15.25 -17.19
C GLU A 282 2.20 13.81 -17.11
N VAL A 283 2.48 12.99 -18.14
CA VAL A 283 2.11 11.57 -18.17
C VAL A 283 2.81 10.80 -17.05
N LEU A 284 4.10 11.04 -16.86
CA LEU A 284 4.90 10.42 -15.79
C LEU A 284 4.60 11.00 -14.40
N GLY A 285 3.88 12.12 -14.33
CA GLY A 285 3.48 12.76 -13.08
C GLY A 285 2.43 11.97 -12.32
N ASP A 286 1.56 11.22 -12.99
CA ASP A 286 0.55 10.38 -12.33
C ASP A 286 1.07 8.94 -12.15
N PRO A 287 1.24 8.42 -10.92
CA PRO A 287 1.69 7.04 -10.68
C PRO A 287 0.80 5.97 -11.33
N ARG A 288 -0.47 6.26 -11.58
CA ARG A 288 -1.44 5.32 -12.17
C ARG A 288 -1.22 5.09 -13.66
N THR A 289 -0.39 5.90 -14.32
CA THR A 289 -0.04 5.70 -15.74
C THR A 289 0.98 4.58 -15.93
N TYR A 290 1.67 4.19 -14.87
CA TYR A 290 2.68 3.14 -14.87
C TYR A 290 2.02 1.76 -14.73
N LYS A 291 2.63 0.73 -15.31
CA LYS A 291 2.27 -0.66 -15.03
C LYS A 291 2.58 -1.02 -13.58
N THR A 292 3.73 -0.54 -13.09
CA THR A 292 4.16 -0.65 -11.69
C THR A 292 4.40 0.74 -11.12
N ASP A 293 3.55 1.19 -10.21
CA ASP A 293 3.59 2.55 -9.64
C ASP A 293 4.88 2.86 -8.87
N THR A 294 5.60 1.85 -8.35
CA THR A 294 6.91 2.00 -7.72
C THR A 294 7.93 2.71 -8.63
N LEU A 295 7.86 2.49 -9.96
CA LEU A 295 8.74 3.18 -10.92
C LEU A 295 8.56 4.70 -10.91
N TRP A 296 7.39 5.21 -10.50
CA TRP A 296 7.16 6.64 -10.31
C TRP A 296 8.15 7.21 -9.27
N ALA A 297 8.31 6.54 -8.12
CA ALA A 297 9.18 7.02 -7.05
C ALA A 297 10.66 6.98 -7.45
N VAL A 298 11.05 6.03 -8.30
CA VAL A 298 12.41 5.93 -8.87
C VAL A 298 12.63 7.03 -9.91
N TYR A 299 11.68 7.23 -10.82
CA TYR A 299 11.77 8.26 -11.87
C TYR A 299 11.87 9.66 -11.28
N TRP A 300 10.95 10.06 -10.39
CA TRP A 300 10.95 11.40 -9.83
C TRP A 300 12.14 11.66 -8.89
N ALA A 301 12.70 10.61 -8.32
CA ALA A 301 13.98 10.66 -7.65
C ALA A 301 15.11 11.03 -8.62
N MET A 302 15.28 10.25 -9.70
CA MET A 302 16.34 10.48 -10.67
C MET A 302 16.17 11.79 -11.44
N PHE A 303 14.91 12.20 -11.68
CA PHE A 303 14.57 13.52 -12.22
C PHE A 303 15.14 14.64 -11.35
N GLN A 304 14.85 14.63 -10.04
CA GLN A 304 15.35 15.65 -9.13
C GLN A 304 16.87 15.63 -9.01
N CYS A 305 17.48 14.45 -9.04
CA CYS A 305 18.93 14.30 -9.06
C CYS A 305 19.56 14.94 -10.31
N GLY A 306 19.03 14.64 -11.50
CA GLY A 306 19.48 15.23 -12.76
C GLY A 306 19.26 16.75 -12.81
N GLN A 307 18.16 17.23 -12.25
CA GLN A 307 17.88 18.66 -12.11
C GLN A 307 18.90 19.37 -11.23
N ALA A 308 19.14 18.86 -10.02
CA ALA A 308 20.09 19.46 -9.09
C ALA A 308 21.51 19.48 -9.66
N LEU A 309 21.94 18.40 -10.33
CA LEU A 309 23.22 18.36 -11.03
C LEU A 309 23.32 19.40 -12.16
N SER A 310 22.28 19.54 -12.98
CA SER A 310 22.27 20.56 -14.04
C SER A 310 22.39 21.98 -13.51
N GLN A 311 21.84 22.25 -12.33
CA GLN A 311 21.96 23.55 -11.66
C GLN A 311 23.37 23.79 -11.13
N SER A 312 24.01 22.77 -10.56
CA SER A 312 25.41 22.84 -10.11
C SER A 312 26.37 23.06 -11.28
N LEU A 313 26.20 22.30 -12.37
CA LEU A 313 26.96 22.44 -13.62
C LEU A 313 26.84 23.83 -14.24
N ALA A 314 25.67 24.46 -14.15
CA ALA A 314 25.47 25.82 -14.64
C ALA A 314 26.16 26.89 -13.78
N ALA A 315 26.52 26.58 -12.54
CA ALA A 315 27.07 27.52 -11.57
C ALA A 315 28.59 27.43 -11.40
N ALA A 316 29.22 26.31 -11.76
CA ALA A 316 30.64 26.07 -11.52
C ALA A 316 31.35 25.39 -12.71
N ASP A 317 32.56 25.84 -13.01
CA ASP A 317 33.47 25.18 -13.96
C ASP A 317 34.38 24.21 -13.20
N ALA A 318 33.88 23.01 -12.89
CA ALA A 318 34.58 22.00 -12.11
C ALA A 318 35.06 20.81 -12.97
N HIS A 319 35.99 20.02 -12.43
CA HIS A 319 36.41 18.73 -12.99
C HIS A 319 35.35 17.64 -12.77
N GLU A 320 35.35 16.62 -13.63
CA GLU A 320 34.38 15.50 -13.66
C GLU A 320 34.26 14.77 -12.30
N ASP A 321 35.37 14.62 -11.58
CA ASP A 321 35.42 14.01 -10.24
C ASP A 321 34.52 14.73 -9.22
N ILE A 322 34.40 16.05 -9.32
CA ILE A 322 33.56 16.85 -8.41
C ILE A 322 32.08 16.55 -8.67
N PHE A 323 31.67 16.52 -9.94
CA PHE A 323 30.29 16.21 -10.32
C PHE A 323 29.91 14.76 -10.02
N THR A 324 30.88 13.83 -10.07
CA THR A 324 30.67 12.45 -9.62
C THR A 324 30.42 12.39 -8.10
N GLY A 325 31.17 13.18 -7.32
CA GLY A 325 30.93 13.32 -5.88
C GLY A 325 29.57 13.95 -5.56
N GLU A 326 29.17 14.98 -6.30
CA GLU A 326 27.85 15.62 -6.17
C GLU A 326 26.71 14.68 -6.54
N LEU A 327 26.85 13.92 -7.63
CA LEU A 327 25.89 12.89 -8.05
C LEU A 327 25.67 11.88 -6.92
N ALA A 328 26.75 11.38 -6.32
CA ALA A 328 26.67 10.47 -5.17
C ALA A 328 25.95 11.12 -3.97
N GLY A 329 26.24 12.39 -3.69
CA GLY A 329 25.54 13.18 -2.66
C GLY A 329 24.04 13.32 -2.91
N TYR A 330 23.65 13.67 -4.13
CA TYR A 330 22.24 13.80 -4.52
C TYR A 330 21.53 12.45 -4.50
N LEU A 331 22.13 11.40 -5.06
CA LEU A 331 21.60 10.03 -5.00
C LEU A 331 21.34 9.60 -3.56
N LYS A 332 22.25 9.91 -2.62
CA LYS A 332 22.05 9.63 -1.20
C LYS A 332 20.85 10.35 -0.62
N SER A 333 20.72 11.64 -0.91
CA SER A 333 19.59 12.44 -0.41
C SER A 333 18.23 11.99 -0.97
N VAL A 334 18.23 11.43 -2.19
CA VAL A 334 17.03 11.08 -2.93
C VAL A 334 16.63 9.63 -2.70
N VAL A 335 17.52 8.65 -2.87
CA VAL A 335 17.18 7.21 -2.70
C VAL A 335 16.83 6.90 -1.25
N ALA A 336 17.61 7.40 -0.28
CA ALA A 336 17.42 7.07 1.12
C ALA A 336 16.19 7.74 1.76
N ARG A 337 15.76 8.89 1.22
CA ARG A 337 14.67 9.69 1.82
C ARG A 337 13.45 9.80 0.90
N PHE A 338 13.64 10.23 -0.34
CA PHE A 338 12.51 10.47 -1.26
C PHE A 338 11.89 9.14 -1.71
N THR A 339 12.67 8.23 -2.29
CA THR A 339 12.14 6.98 -2.86
C THR A 339 11.54 6.10 -1.77
N ALA A 340 12.25 5.89 -0.66
CA ALA A 340 11.76 5.08 0.47
C ALA A 340 10.39 5.56 0.99
N GLU A 341 10.27 6.86 1.28
CA GLU A 341 9.04 7.43 1.83
C GLU A 341 7.86 7.27 0.86
N ARG A 342 8.08 7.47 -0.45
CA ARG A 342 6.98 7.37 -1.43
C ARG A 342 6.61 5.93 -1.76
N ILE A 343 7.55 4.98 -1.75
CA ILE A 343 7.23 3.56 -1.96
C ILE A 343 6.27 3.05 -0.88
N HIS A 344 6.46 3.45 0.37
CA HIS A 344 5.52 3.12 1.45
C HIS A 344 4.09 3.63 1.19
N ARG A 345 3.94 4.78 0.51
CA ARG A 345 2.63 5.35 0.17
C ARG A 345 1.88 4.54 -0.88
N PHE A 346 2.55 3.67 -1.66
CA PHE A 346 1.89 2.78 -2.64
C PHE A 346 1.29 1.51 -2.01
N GLY A 347 1.44 1.32 -0.69
CA GLY A 347 0.78 0.26 0.06
C GLY A 347 1.38 -1.14 -0.16
N TYR A 348 2.59 -1.21 -0.71
CA TYR A 348 3.37 -2.45 -0.71
C TYR A 348 3.76 -2.85 0.71
N PRO A 349 3.87 -4.16 1.01
CA PRO A 349 4.41 -4.64 2.29
C PRO A 349 5.77 -4.00 2.59
N ALA A 350 6.12 -3.82 3.85
CA ALA A 350 7.29 -3.03 4.27
C ALA A 350 8.56 -3.33 3.45
N GLN A 351 8.98 -2.35 2.65
CA GLN A 351 10.22 -2.37 1.88
C GLN A 351 11.20 -1.38 2.50
N ARG A 352 12.47 -1.75 2.58
CA ARG A 352 13.54 -0.82 2.92
C ARG A 352 14.29 -0.44 1.67
N SER A 353 14.56 0.85 1.53
CA SER A 353 15.49 1.33 0.51
C SER A 353 16.89 1.43 1.12
N TYR A 354 17.88 1.18 0.29
CA TYR A 354 19.29 1.24 0.62
C TYR A 354 20.06 1.87 -0.52
N LEU A 355 20.99 2.74 -0.14
CA LEU A 355 22.02 3.24 -1.02
C LEU A 355 23.39 2.95 -0.41
N GLY A 356 24.17 2.11 -1.08
CA GLY A 356 25.58 1.92 -0.83
C GLY A 356 26.40 2.81 -1.75
N LEU A 357 27.36 3.54 -1.19
CA LEU A 357 28.36 4.29 -1.95
C LEU A 357 29.72 3.81 -1.48
N LEU A 358 30.52 3.27 -2.39
CA LEU A 358 31.81 2.69 -2.07
C LEU A 358 32.85 3.28 -3.02
N GLN A 359 33.92 3.79 -2.45
CA GLN A 359 35.04 4.34 -3.18
C GLN A 359 36.25 3.41 -3.02
N ASN A 360 36.76 2.92 -4.14
CA ASN A 360 38.03 2.23 -4.20
C ASN A 360 39.17 3.24 -4.28
N ALA A 361 40.12 3.16 -3.35
CA ALA A 361 41.31 4.02 -3.33
C ALA A 361 42.39 3.60 -4.36
N SER A 362 42.04 2.80 -5.38
CA SER A 362 42.97 2.33 -6.42
C SER A 362 42.73 3.10 -7.73
N MET A 363 43.72 3.85 -8.18
CA MET A 363 43.65 4.64 -9.43
C MET A 363 43.95 3.82 -10.70
N ASN A 364 44.21 2.50 -10.60
CA ASN A 364 44.71 1.71 -11.74
C ASN A 364 43.65 0.84 -12.45
N GLU A 365 42.41 0.77 -11.95
CA GLU A 365 41.37 -0.09 -12.57
C GLU A 365 40.62 0.58 -13.72
N GLU A 366 40.57 1.92 -13.76
CA GLU A 366 39.96 2.68 -14.87
C GLU A 366 40.64 2.34 -16.20
N ALA A 367 41.96 2.16 -16.19
CA ALA A 367 42.72 1.76 -17.37
C ALA A 367 42.34 0.36 -17.87
N ARG A 368 41.86 -0.55 -17.01
CA ARG A 368 41.47 -1.92 -17.39
C ARG A 368 40.03 -2.01 -17.86
N LEU A 369 39.11 -1.45 -17.07
CA LEU A 369 37.67 -1.51 -17.33
C LEU A 369 37.18 -0.49 -18.36
N GLY A 370 37.89 0.64 -18.50
CA GLY A 370 37.45 1.79 -19.29
C GLY A 370 36.30 2.56 -18.65
N ALA A 371 36.06 2.38 -17.35
CA ALA A 371 34.95 2.95 -16.60
C ALA A 371 35.40 3.42 -15.21
N ASP A 372 34.81 4.52 -14.73
CA ASP A 372 35.06 5.11 -13.42
C ASP A 372 34.01 4.71 -12.38
N ILE A 373 32.77 4.45 -12.82
CA ILE A 373 31.61 4.20 -11.97
C ILE A 373 30.99 2.84 -12.30
N GLY A 374 30.80 2.01 -11.29
CA GLY A 374 29.92 0.84 -11.32
C GLY A 374 28.58 1.17 -10.65
N VAL A 375 27.50 0.67 -11.22
CA VAL A 375 26.15 0.78 -10.66
C VAL A 375 25.57 -0.62 -10.49
N ILE A 376 25.05 -0.92 -9.30
CA ILE A 376 24.27 -2.11 -8.99
C ILE A 376 22.85 -1.66 -8.64
N VAL A 377 21.85 -2.21 -9.32
CA VAL A 377 20.43 -2.04 -9.03
C VAL A 377 19.88 -3.38 -8.55
N ASP A 378 19.37 -3.45 -7.32
CA ASP A 378 18.69 -4.61 -6.75
C ASP A 378 17.32 -4.19 -6.21
N ILE A 379 16.29 -4.32 -7.04
CA ILE A 379 14.93 -3.95 -6.69
C ILE A 379 14.09 -5.22 -6.61
N ASP A 380 13.35 -5.38 -5.51
CA ASP A 380 12.32 -6.38 -5.34
C ASP A 380 11.15 -5.79 -4.56
N VAL A 381 10.28 -5.05 -5.27
CA VAL A 381 9.11 -4.39 -4.69
C VAL A 381 7.91 -4.54 -5.60
N GLY A 382 6.83 -5.13 -5.10
CA GLY A 382 5.53 -4.90 -5.72
C GLY A 382 5.36 -5.40 -7.14
N GLY A 383 6.12 -6.43 -7.51
CA GLY A 383 6.20 -6.99 -8.87
C GLY A 383 7.28 -6.36 -9.74
N LEU A 384 7.90 -5.27 -9.29
CA LEU A 384 9.14 -4.77 -9.86
C LEU A 384 10.31 -5.54 -9.26
N THR A 385 10.73 -6.60 -9.94
CA THR A 385 11.93 -7.37 -9.57
C THR A 385 13.01 -7.14 -10.63
N CYS A 386 13.98 -6.29 -10.34
CA CYS A 386 15.05 -5.92 -11.28
C CYS A 386 16.42 -6.00 -10.60
N ARG A 387 17.28 -6.89 -11.11
CA ARG A 387 18.68 -7.02 -10.69
C ARG A 387 19.59 -6.77 -11.88
N LYS A 388 20.24 -5.61 -11.92
CA LYS A 388 21.12 -5.23 -13.03
C LYS A 388 22.37 -4.50 -12.59
N VAL A 389 23.42 -4.62 -13.41
CA VAL A 389 24.65 -3.84 -13.27
C VAL A 389 24.97 -3.05 -14.53
N ALA A 390 25.67 -1.93 -14.34
CA ALA A 390 26.21 -1.10 -15.41
C ALA A 390 27.57 -0.50 -15.01
N LEU A 391 28.39 -0.23 -16.02
CA LEU A 391 29.64 0.50 -15.97
C LEU A 391 29.44 1.82 -16.72
N LEU A 392 29.71 2.93 -16.04
CA LEU A 392 29.68 4.27 -16.62
C LEU A 392 31.11 4.81 -16.66
N GLN A 393 31.43 5.54 -17.72
CA GLN A 393 32.55 6.47 -17.76
C GLN A 393 31.97 7.89 -17.81
N ALA A 394 32.23 8.70 -16.79
CA ALA A 394 31.84 10.10 -16.84
C ALA A 394 32.78 10.89 -17.76
N LYS A 395 32.21 11.82 -18.53
CA LYS A 395 32.94 12.80 -19.35
C LYS A 395 32.21 14.14 -19.34
N LYS A 396 32.96 15.23 -19.44
CA LYS A 396 32.43 16.58 -19.63
C LYS A 396 32.18 16.85 -21.12
N ALA A 397 30.99 17.35 -21.42
CA ALA A 397 30.58 17.77 -22.75
C ALA A 397 30.51 19.30 -22.80
N MET A 398 31.46 19.92 -23.51
CA MET A 398 31.50 21.36 -23.71
C MET A 398 30.76 21.71 -25.01
N ASP A 399 29.73 22.54 -24.90
CA ASP A 399 28.83 22.90 -26.00
C ASP A 399 28.23 21.68 -26.70
N GLY A 400 27.99 20.61 -25.94
CA GLY A 400 27.48 19.32 -26.43
C GLY A 400 28.49 18.50 -27.23
N VAL A 401 29.78 18.84 -27.15
CA VAL A 401 30.88 18.03 -27.68
C VAL A 401 31.70 17.47 -26.53
N ALA A 402 31.82 16.14 -26.47
CA ALA A 402 32.65 15.45 -25.49
C ALA A 402 33.84 14.78 -26.19
N ASP A 403 34.98 14.74 -25.51
CA ASP A 403 36.09 13.87 -25.90
C ASP A 403 35.95 12.53 -25.18
N VAL A 404 35.69 11.47 -25.95
CA VAL A 404 35.58 10.09 -25.43
C VAL A 404 36.84 9.27 -25.71
N GLY A 405 37.82 9.87 -26.38
CA GLY A 405 39.13 9.28 -26.57
C GLY A 405 39.90 9.21 -25.25
N SER A 406 40.91 8.36 -25.22
CA SER A 406 41.85 8.32 -24.11
C SER A 406 43.14 7.64 -24.54
N SER A 407 44.27 7.98 -23.92
CA SER A 407 45.53 7.25 -24.08
C SER A 407 45.45 5.76 -23.70
N GLY A 408 44.41 5.36 -22.96
CA GLY A 408 44.15 3.98 -22.54
C GLY A 408 43.11 3.23 -23.38
N SER A 409 42.68 3.71 -24.54
CA SER A 409 41.61 3.10 -25.36
C SER A 409 40.30 2.80 -24.58
N GLN A 410 39.87 3.71 -23.71
CA GLN A 410 38.66 3.57 -22.88
C GLN A 410 37.43 3.21 -23.71
N LEU A 411 37.18 3.91 -24.82
CA LEU A 411 36.01 3.65 -25.67
C LEU A 411 36.06 2.24 -26.26
N ALA A 412 37.21 1.83 -26.82
CA ALA A 412 37.36 0.49 -27.37
C ALA A 412 37.09 -0.58 -26.30
N LYS A 413 37.67 -0.44 -25.10
CA LYS A 413 37.46 -1.38 -23.98
C LYS A 413 36.00 -1.46 -23.55
N LEU A 414 35.39 -0.31 -23.28
CA LEU A 414 34.01 -0.25 -22.79
C LEU A 414 33.00 -0.73 -23.85
N SER A 415 33.31 -0.52 -25.14
CA SER A 415 32.47 -0.99 -26.26
C SER A 415 32.41 -2.51 -26.40
N THR A 416 33.43 -3.24 -25.92
CA THR A 416 33.41 -4.72 -25.90
C THR A 416 32.40 -5.28 -24.89
N GLN A 417 31.83 -4.43 -24.03
CA GLN A 417 30.88 -4.80 -23.01
C GLN A 417 29.51 -4.15 -23.29
N PRO A 418 28.86 -4.43 -24.45
CA PRO A 418 27.73 -3.65 -24.97
C PRO A 418 26.50 -3.60 -24.06
N GLN A 419 26.32 -4.59 -23.17
CA GLN A 419 25.20 -4.63 -22.23
C GLN A 419 25.43 -3.78 -20.97
N ILE A 420 26.69 -3.56 -20.57
CA ILE A 420 27.01 -2.86 -19.32
C ILE A 420 27.80 -1.56 -19.53
N GLY A 421 28.46 -1.35 -20.65
CA GLY A 421 29.36 -0.21 -20.87
C GLY A 421 28.68 1.02 -21.46
N PHE A 422 28.70 2.13 -20.71
CA PHE A 422 28.10 3.40 -21.11
C PHE A 422 28.98 4.61 -20.78
N TYR A 423 28.78 5.71 -21.50
CA TYR A 423 29.31 7.01 -21.15
C TYR A 423 28.22 7.88 -20.56
N MET A 424 28.53 8.61 -19.49
CA MET A 424 27.69 9.64 -18.90
C MET A 424 28.29 11.01 -19.18
N PHE A 425 27.52 11.91 -19.76
CA PHE A 425 27.97 13.23 -20.18
C PHE A 425 27.40 14.33 -19.29
N TYR A 426 28.29 15.10 -18.66
CA TYR A 426 27.95 16.33 -17.96
C TYR A 426 27.99 17.50 -18.93
N HIS A 427 26.85 18.12 -19.19
CA HIS A 427 26.74 19.18 -20.20
C HIS A 427 27.01 20.55 -19.62
N GLN A 428 27.93 21.28 -20.26
CA GLN A 428 28.23 22.67 -19.96
C GLN A 428 28.32 23.45 -21.27
N ALA A 429 27.90 24.71 -21.26
CA ALA A 429 27.87 25.56 -22.44
C ALA A 429 28.63 26.88 -22.23
N ASN A 430 29.24 27.41 -23.30
CA ASN A 430 29.93 28.69 -23.32
C ASN A 430 29.47 29.55 -24.54
N PRO A 431 28.88 30.75 -24.36
CA PRO A 431 28.52 31.41 -23.09
C PRO A 431 27.57 30.54 -22.26
N PRO A 432 27.36 30.81 -20.95
CA PRO A 432 26.51 29.97 -20.11
C PRO A 432 25.07 29.94 -20.66
N LEU A 433 24.78 28.89 -21.43
CA LEU A 433 23.46 28.54 -21.93
C LEU A 433 22.84 27.47 -21.02
N ARG A 434 21.51 27.44 -21.03
CA ARG A 434 20.75 26.42 -20.32
C ARG A 434 21.10 25.04 -20.88
N SER A 435 21.69 24.20 -20.03
CA SER A 435 22.19 22.88 -20.41
C SER A 435 21.24 21.79 -19.92
N PRO A 436 21.13 20.66 -20.64
CA PRO A 436 20.35 19.54 -20.16
C PRO A 436 20.96 18.94 -18.89
N GLY A 437 20.22 18.03 -18.26
CA GLY A 437 20.79 17.18 -17.23
C GLY A 437 21.84 16.24 -17.83
N PRO A 438 22.49 15.40 -17.00
CA PRO A 438 23.38 14.39 -17.52
C PRO A 438 22.68 13.51 -18.56
N THR A 439 23.37 13.17 -19.65
CA THR A 439 22.88 12.20 -20.63
C THR A 439 23.77 10.97 -20.66
N VAL A 440 23.21 9.83 -21.05
CA VAL A 440 23.93 8.54 -21.05
C VAL A 440 23.87 7.90 -22.43
N CYS A 441 24.99 7.42 -22.96
CA CYS A 441 25.07 6.76 -24.26
C CYS A 441 25.81 5.43 -24.17
N SER A 442 25.44 4.45 -25.00
CA SER A 442 26.17 3.18 -25.06
C SER A 442 27.57 3.38 -25.65
N ALA A 443 28.58 2.78 -25.02
CA ALA A 443 29.93 2.79 -25.55
C ALA A 443 30.01 2.06 -26.91
N ALA A 444 29.22 1.00 -27.09
CA ALA A 444 29.15 0.27 -28.35
C ALA A 444 28.60 1.13 -29.49
N GLU A 445 27.58 1.95 -29.23
CA GLU A 445 27.03 2.88 -30.23
C GLU A 445 28.02 3.99 -30.59
N LEU A 446 28.77 4.52 -29.60
CA LEU A 446 29.80 5.52 -29.85
C LEU A 446 30.96 4.95 -30.67
N ALA A 447 31.37 3.71 -30.40
CA ALA A 447 32.41 3.02 -31.17
C ALA A 447 31.95 2.72 -32.61
N ALA A 448 30.71 2.26 -32.80
CA ALA A 448 30.12 2.07 -34.12
C ALA A 448 30.10 3.39 -34.91
N TRP A 449 29.64 4.47 -34.28
CA TRP A 449 29.65 5.78 -34.92
C TRP A 449 31.05 6.27 -35.30
N ALA A 450 32.05 6.03 -34.43
CA ALA A 450 33.42 6.41 -34.71
C ALA A 450 33.93 5.70 -35.97
N ASN A 451 33.71 4.38 -36.06
CA ASN A 451 34.05 3.58 -37.24
C ASN A 451 33.33 4.08 -38.50
N ASP A 452 32.02 4.31 -38.43
CA ASP A 452 31.21 4.81 -39.56
C ASP A 452 31.67 6.19 -40.04
N SER A 453 32.24 6.98 -39.13
CA SER A 453 32.80 8.30 -39.42
C SER A 453 34.26 8.27 -39.87
N GLY A 454 34.83 7.07 -40.11
CA GLY A 454 36.23 6.88 -40.51
C GLY A 454 37.24 7.22 -39.41
N ARG A 455 36.83 7.18 -38.13
CA ARG A 455 37.68 7.46 -36.97
C ARG A 455 37.93 6.17 -36.18
N SER A 456 39.07 6.10 -35.50
CA SER A 456 39.39 4.95 -34.65
C SER A 456 38.76 5.09 -33.25
N PRO A 457 38.07 4.06 -32.72
CA PRO A 457 37.68 3.99 -31.31
C PRO A 457 38.86 3.98 -30.33
N ASP A 458 40.08 3.66 -30.81
CA ASP A 458 41.33 3.69 -30.03
C ASP A 458 42.02 5.07 -30.05
N ALA A 459 41.42 6.07 -30.70
CA ALA A 459 42.02 7.39 -30.76
C ALA A 459 42.17 8.01 -29.36
N GLU A 460 43.34 8.60 -29.09
CA GLU A 460 43.60 9.33 -27.85
C GLU A 460 42.64 10.51 -27.67
N HIS A 461 42.28 11.16 -28.77
CA HIS A 461 41.30 12.23 -28.82
C HIS A 461 40.22 11.90 -29.85
N LEU A 462 38.98 11.78 -29.39
CA LEU A 462 37.81 11.49 -30.20
C LEU A 462 36.64 12.37 -29.77
N ARG A 463 36.50 13.51 -30.46
CA ARG A 463 35.43 14.48 -30.19
C ARG A 463 34.12 14.07 -30.87
N ILE A 464 33.07 13.91 -30.07
CA ILE A 464 31.74 13.47 -30.53
C ILE A 464 30.68 14.49 -30.14
N ASN A 465 29.74 14.75 -31.05
CA ASN A 465 28.52 15.49 -30.73
C ASN A 465 27.56 14.57 -29.95
N VAL A 466 27.40 14.86 -28.65
CA VAL A 466 26.57 14.08 -27.73
C VAL A 466 25.14 14.60 -27.63
N ARG A 467 24.78 15.65 -28.39
CA ARG A 467 23.40 16.16 -28.47
C ARG A 467 22.45 15.24 -29.25
N GLU A 468 23.03 14.37 -30.07
CA GLU A 468 22.31 13.53 -31.04
C GLU A 468 22.19 12.07 -30.61
N ARG A 469 22.70 11.71 -29.42
CA ARG A 469 22.88 10.31 -29.01
C ARG A 469 22.59 10.11 -27.54
N GLY A 470 22.09 8.93 -27.20
CA GLY A 470 21.85 8.51 -25.82
C GLY A 470 20.47 8.84 -25.27
N TRP A 471 20.38 8.88 -23.95
CA TRP A 471 19.18 9.03 -23.16
C TRP A 471 19.38 10.08 -22.06
N ASP A 472 18.28 10.66 -21.59
CA ASP A 472 18.28 11.45 -20.36
C ASP A 472 18.55 10.56 -19.13
N TRP A 473 19.26 11.11 -18.14
CA TRP A 473 19.62 10.41 -16.90
C TRP A 473 18.43 9.75 -16.20
N ALA A 474 17.30 10.45 -16.04
CA ALA A 474 16.17 9.93 -15.29
C ALA A 474 15.52 8.75 -16.02
N ALA A 475 15.42 8.85 -17.35
CA ALA A 475 14.93 7.77 -18.19
C ALA A 475 15.87 6.55 -18.16
N PHE A 476 17.18 6.77 -18.36
CA PHE A 476 18.19 5.71 -18.32
C PHE A 476 18.19 4.93 -17.00
N MET A 477 18.19 5.64 -15.87
CA MET A 477 18.20 4.97 -14.57
C MET A 477 16.90 4.21 -14.31
N SER A 478 15.76 4.84 -14.59
CA SER A 478 14.45 4.33 -14.13
C SER A 478 13.85 3.29 -15.05
N PHE A 479 13.97 3.49 -16.36
CA PHE A 479 13.39 2.61 -17.39
C PHE A 479 14.46 1.80 -18.12
N GLY A 480 15.72 2.24 -18.07
CA GLY A 480 16.85 1.44 -18.54
C GLY A 480 17.29 0.41 -17.50
N LEU A 481 17.76 0.86 -16.33
CA LEU A 481 18.37 0.00 -15.32
C LEU A 481 17.40 -0.56 -14.27
N CYS A 482 16.33 0.16 -13.94
CA CYS A 482 15.36 -0.32 -12.93
C CYS A 482 14.18 -1.11 -13.53
N GLN A 483 14.06 -1.19 -14.86
CA GLN A 483 13.02 -1.98 -15.51
C GLN A 483 13.55 -3.35 -15.97
N PRO A 484 12.89 -4.48 -15.63
CA PRO A 484 13.38 -5.82 -15.95
C PRO A 484 13.47 -6.10 -17.45
N GLU A 485 12.49 -5.66 -18.25
CA GLU A 485 12.40 -5.97 -19.68
C GLU A 485 13.37 -5.15 -20.55
N SER A 486 13.98 -4.12 -19.98
CA SER A 486 14.95 -3.29 -20.69
C SER A 486 16.23 -4.09 -21.00
N THR A 487 16.82 -3.84 -22.16
CA THR A 487 18.12 -4.42 -22.55
C THR A 487 19.33 -3.65 -22.01
N VAL A 488 19.09 -2.55 -21.29
CA VAL A 488 20.14 -1.75 -20.65
C VAL A 488 20.55 -2.41 -19.34
N GLY A 489 21.87 -2.59 -19.17
CA GLY A 489 22.47 -3.30 -18.05
C GLY A 489 22.51 -4.81 -18.25
N ALA A 490 23.37 -5.50 -17.50
CA ALA A 490 23.40 -6.96 -17.47
C ALA A 490 22.74 -7.47 -16.19
N PRO A 491 21.92 -8.53 -16.26
CA PRO A 491 21.32 -9.12 -15.08
C PRO A 491 22.37 -9.86 -14.22
N PHE A 492 22.11 -9.94 -12.91
CA PHE A 492 22.93 -10.72 -11.97
C PHE A 492 22.06 -11.56 -11.04
N ARG A 493 22.64 -12.62 -10.46
CA ARG A 493 21.93 -13.54 -9.55
C ARG A 493 22.03 -13.11 -8.09
N ASP A 494 23.24 -12.81 -7.65
CA ASP A 494 23.60 -12.47 -6.28
C ASP A 494 24.70 -11.40 -6.24
N ALA A 495 25.09 -10.98 -5.03
CA ALA A 495 26.08 -9.93 -4.84
C ALA A 495 27.45 -10.28 -5.41
N GLU A 496 27.89 -11.54 -5.33
CA GLU A 496 29.19 -11.98 -5.85
C GLU A 496 29.18 -11.95 -7.38
N ASP A 497 28.09 -12.42 -8.00
CA ASP A 497 27.87 -12.34 -9.44
C ASP A 497 27.87 -10.89 -9.93
N ALA A 498 27.21 -9.98 -9.21
CA ALA A 498 27.22 -8.55 -9.54
C ALA A 498 28.64 -7.96 -9.55
N LEU A 499 29.44 -8.25 -8.51
CA LEU A 499 30.82 -7.78 -8.41
C LEU A 499 31.71 -8.41 -9.49
N ARG A 500 31.51 -9.69 -9.80
CA ARG A 500 32.22 -10.38 -10.87
C ARG A 500 31.93 -9.80 -12.24
N VAL A 501 30.66 -9.52 -12.55
CA VAL A 501 30.26 -8.89 -13.83
C VAL A 501 30.87 -7.49 -13.95
N LEU A 502 30.78 -6.66 -12.91
CA LEU A 502 31.39 -5.33 -12.88
C LEU A 502 32.92 -5.37 -12.99
N GLY A 503 33.56 -6.40 -12.47
CA GLY A 503 34.99 -6.62 -12.56
C GLY A 503 35.46 -7.24 -13.88
N GLY A 504 34.58 -7.46 -14.86
CA GLY A 504 34.95 -8.11 -16.12
C GLY A 504 35.41 -9.56 -15.94
N GLY A 505 34.82 -10.27 -14.97
CA GLY A 505 35.12 -11.66 -14.63
C GLY A 505 35.92 -11.84 -13.34
N ASP A 506 36.50 -10.77 -12.78
CA ASP A 506 37.26 -10.82 -11.54
C ASP A 506 36.74 -9.79 -10.50
N PRO A 507 36.11 -10.24 -9.40
CA PRO A 507 35.55 -9.35 -8.39
C PRO A 507 36.62 -8.56 -7.60
N ALA A 508 37.90 -8.88 -7.71
CA ALA A 508 38.98 -8.10 -7.09
C ALA A 508 39.33 -6.80 -7.85
N HIS A 509 38.79 -6.63 -9.05
CA HIS A 509 39.15 -5.53 -9.95
C HIS A 509 37.93 -4.66 -10.29
N LEU A 510 37.40 -3.96 -9.28
CA LEU A 510 36.18 -3.15 -9.38
C LEU A 510 36.46 -1.70 -9.83
N PRO A 511 35.47 -1.00 -10.41
CA PRO A 511 35.59 0.43 -10.75
C PRO A 511 35.89 1.31 -9.53
N ARG A 512 36.41 2.52 -9.79
CA ARG A 512 36.82 3.49 -8.75
C ARG A 512 35.66 3.85 -7.82
N PHE A 513 34.49 4.10 -8.38
CA PHE A 513 33.26 4.37 -7.65
C PHE A 513 32.28 3.22 -7.86
N LEU A 514 31.64 2.76 -6.79
CA LEU A 514 30.57 1.79 -6.85
C LEU A 514 29.33 2.37 -6.15
N HIS A 515 28.24 2.47 -6.91
CA HIS A 515 26.93 2.90 -6.45
C HIS A 515 26.01 1.69 -6.41
N VAL A 516 25.44 1.43 -5.23
CA VAL A 516 24.54 0.30 -5.00
C VAL A 516 23.18 0.86 -4.62
N ILE A 517 22.19 0.70 -5.49
CA ILE A 517 20.81 1.12 -5.25
C ILE A 517 20.00 -0.16 -5.02
N ALA A 518 19.53 -0.34 -3.79
CA ALA A 518 18.68 -1.48 -3.45
C ALA A 518 17.35 -1.04 -2.87
N ILE A 519 16.27 -1.71 -3.26
CA ILE A 519 14.93 -1.47 -2.75
C ILE A 519 14.25 -2.82 -2.64
N ALA A 520 14.23 -3.39 -1.44
CA ALA A 520 13.72 -4.74 -1.19
C ALA A 520 13.32 -4.89 0.29
N ASP A 521 13.00 -6.10 0.73
CA ASP A 521 12.81 -6.35 2.15
C ASP A 521 14.09 -6.09 2.95
N GLU A 522 13.93 -5.80 4.25
CA GLU A 522 15.04 -5.45 5.14
C GLU A 522 16.16 -6.48 5.16
N ALA A 523 15.81 -7.78 5.18
CA ALA A 523 16.79 -8.84 5.32
C ALA A 523 17.63 -8.98 4.04
N SER A 524 16.99 -8.90 2.88
CA SER A 524 17.68 -8.90 1.57
C SER A 524 18.63 -7.72 1.44
N VAL A 525 18.17 -6.52 1.81
CA VAL A 525 19.01 -5.31 1.80
C VAL A 525 20.22 -5.44 2.74
N GLN A 526 20.02 -5.94 3.95
CA GLN A 526 21.11 -6.16 4.91
C GLN A 526 22.10 -7.21 4.42
N ALA A 527 21.62 -8.29 3.81
CA ALA A 527 22.47 -9.33 3.24
C ALA A 527 23.36 -8.76 2.13
N LEU A 528 22.79 -7.94 1.22
CA LEU A 528 23.54 -7.26 0.18
C LEU A 528 24.58 -6.30 0.77
N ASP A 529 24.21 -5.47 1.74
CA ASP A 529 25.12 -4.55 2.41
C ASP A 529 26.30 -5.27 3.07
N VAL A 530 26.03 -6.35 3.79
CA VAL A 530 27.06 -7.17 4.44
C VAL A 530 27.97 -7.83 3.41
N ALA A 531 27.43 -8.41 2.35
CA ALA A 531 28.20 -9.07 1.31
C ALA A 531 29.18 -8.09 0.64
N ILE A 532 28.68 -6.93 0.21
CA ILE A 532 29.50 -5.94 -0.49
C ILE A 532 30.55 -5.34 0.47
N LYS A 533 30.16 -4.95 1.70
CA LYS A 533 31.14 -4.41 2.68
C LYS A 533 32.21 -5.42 3.05
N SER A 534 31.86 -6.70 3.18
CA SER A 534 32.80 -7.77 3.52
C SER A 534 33.82 -7.98 2.40
N HIS A 535 33.37 -7.99 1.14
CA HIS A 535 34.25 -8.07 -0.03
C HIS A 535 35.25 -6.92 -0.06
N TYR A 536 34.78 -5.69 0.14
CA TYR A 536 35.63 -4.50 0.17
C TYR A 536 36.64 -4.52 1.33
N ARG A 537 36.23 -4.95 2.53
CA ARG A 537 37.15 -5.11 3.67
C ARG A 537 38.23 -6.14 3.37
N ALA A 538 37.87 -7.28 2.76
CA ALA A 538 38.83 -8.31 2.37
C ALA A 538 39.86 -7.75 1.36
N MET A 539 39.41 -7.00 0.36
CA MET A 539 40.30 -6.33 -0.60
C MET A 539 41.23 -5.30 0.05
N GLN A 540 40.76 -4.52 1.04
CA GLN A 540 41.59 -3.56 1.77
C GLN A 540 42.65 -4.26 2.66
N GLN A 541 42.28 -5.39 3.28
CA GLN A 541 43.18 -6.18 4.11
C GLN A 541 44.28 -6.86 3.29
N GLN A 542 43.95 -7.41 2.12
CA GLN A 542 44.93 -7.98 1.18
C GLN A 542 45.93 -6.95 0.64
N ARG A 543 45.59 -5.65 0.70
CA ARG A 543 46.40 -4.53 0.20
C ARG A 543 47.18 -3.79 1.29
N SER A 544 47.00 -4.13 2.56
CA SER A 544 47.80 -3.56 3.65
C SER A 544 49.18 -4.24 3.67
N PRO A 545 50.29 -3.51 3.42
CA PRO A 545 51.62 -4.12 3.45
C PRO A 545 51.96 -4.57 4.87
N GLU A 546 52.62 -5.73 5.00
CA GLU A 546 53.30 -6.13 6.24
C GLU A 546 54.14 -4.95 6.76
N PRO A 547 54.12 -4.68 8.08
CA PRO A 547 54.96 -3.64 8.64
C PRO A 547 56.42 -4.01 8.37
N GLN A 548 57.09 -3.21 7.54
CA GLN A 548 58.53 -3.32 7.29
C GLN A 548 59.24 -3.48 8.64
N ALA A 549 59.83 -4.66 8.82
CA ALA A 549 60.71 -4.95 9.93
C ALA A 549 61.72 -3.81 10.04
N ARG A 550 61.69 -3.12 11.19
CA ARG A 550 62.63 -2.05 11.52
C ARG A 550 64.04 -2.56 11.28
N SER A 551 64.66 -2.10 10.20
CA SER A 551 66.09 -2.27 9.97
C SER A 551 66.81 -1.63 11.16
N THR A 552 67.49 -2.47 11.93
CA THR A 552 68.42 -2.09 12.99
C THR A 552 69.36 -0.97 12.52
N PRO A 553 69.62 0.06 13.35
CA PRO A 553 70.56 1.10 13.01
C PRO A 553 71.98 0.52 12.94
N SER A 554 72.63 0.71 11.79
CA SER A 554 74.03 0.35 11.59
C SER A 554 74.93 1.23 12.47
N PRO A 555 75.93 0.67 13.18
CA PRO A 555 76.80 1.45 14.05
C PRO A 555 77.78 2.29 13.22
N GLY A 556 77.94 3.55 13.63
CA GLY A 556 78.79 4.53 12.97
C GLY A 556 80.25 4.09 12.83
N ARG A 557 80.80 4.32 11.64
CA ARG A 557 82.22 4.66 11.44
C ARG A 557 82.25 6.19 11.30
N GLY A 558 82.94 6.95 12.15
CA GLY A 558 84.33 6.75 12.53
C GLY A 558 85.15 7.73 11.70
N ALA A 559 85.42 8.90 12.27
CA ALA A 559 86.27 9.94 11.69
C ALA A 559 87.69 9.43 11.39
N SER A 560 88.35 9.94 10.34
CA SER A 560 89.68 10.57 10.44
C SER A 560 90.30 10.87 9.07
N ARG A 561 90.71 12.14 8.96
CA ARG A 561 91.79 12.76 8.15
C ARG A 561 91.66 12.87 6.64
#